data_AF-Q4WDT1-F1
#
_entry.id   AF-Q4WDT1-F1
#
_cell.length_a   1.000
_cell.length_b   1.000
_cell.length_c   1.000
_cell.angle_alpha   90.00
_cell.angle_beta   90.00
_cell.angle_gamma   90.00
#
_symmetry.space_group_name_H-M   'P 1'
#
loop_
_entity.id
_entity.type
_entity.pdbx_description
1 polymer ?
#
loop_
_entity_poly.entity_id
_entity_poly.type
_entity_poly.pdbx_seq_one_letter_code
_entity_poly.pdbx_strand_id
1 'polypeptide(L)'
;MLFVSITAALLLAVLDTLPAGMQAQDAEGWYKAHPGMARISQVNQDTHQIVDEFGRTRFFHGTNVVMKEPPWYRPFEWAPGVSSFGEQDVQNLHALGLNIVRLGHSWAGAEPVRGQYNQTFLDIMKKQTKLAEDYGLYVLVDVHQDVLARQFCGHGVPDVSRMRGPVGTAATDMAVQWFVKEDWVPGWKMYPFPLKPTPFPVDNKGFPSPQSLCGTVDWSLSYTSAAVCNAFGRLYNNYDGLGDAFAAYWKKLASEYVETTNVVGYNLLNEPWVGDSMADPTLLVPGVADHKVLEGLWNRAAKQIRTVDNDTLIWFEGATIDILSGFNNVPLGDGSKSVHSFHYYSPPQLSSISTTLNNRRKDNERLRTAGVLTELTFWMGENQQMQGLADAMSATDAHMVSWIGWAYENLYNSTSGQPYPELAKHYSRGYPAAVAGTPNSFSFDENSGTFKLQFTSDPNIKAPTEIILPPSTFPNGYKVQVSPDGSVLQYVPNKRTLALFTSSSIKNTINISATVSPR
;
A
#
# COMPACT_ATOMS: atom_id res chain seq x y z
N MET A 1 -34.60 38.89 -29.51
CA MET A 1 -33.71 38.75 -28.35
C MET A 1 -33.59 37.27 -28.07
N LEU A 2 -32.66 36.63 -28.76
CA LEU A 2 -31.35 36.17 -28.28
C LEU A 2 -31.42 34.69 -27.86
N PHE A 3 -31.17 33.85 -28.86
CA PHE A 3 -30.78 32.45 -28.73
C PHE A 3 -29.45 32.37 -27.97
N VAL A 4 -29.38 31.52 -26.94
CA VAL A 4 -28.15 31.19 -26.24
C VAL A 4 -27.53 29.98 -26.93
N SER A 5 -26.37 30.20 -27.55
CA SER A 5 -25.58 29.16 -28.21
C SER A 5 -24.89 28.26 -27.18
N ILE A 6 -25.11 26.95 -27.31
CA ILE A 6 -24.32 25.92 -26.63
C ILE A 6 -23.06 25.69 -27.49
N THR A 7 -21.91 26.17 -27.03
CA THR A 7 -20.61 25.82 -27.63
C THR A 7 -20.14 24.48 -27.08
N ALA A 8 -20.33 23.41 -27.87
CA ALA A 8 -19.62 22.15 -27.70
C ALA A 8 -18.17 22.33 -28.20
N ALA A 9 -17.20 22.24 -27.30
CA ALA A 9 -15.79 22.19 -27.68
C ALA A 9 -15.46 20.79 -28.21
N LEU A 10 -15.43 20.61 -29.53
CA LEU A 10 -14.81 19.46 -30.17
C LEU A 10 -13.29 19.54 -29.98
N LEU A 11 -12.70 18.58 -29.26
CA LEU A 11 -11.27 18.28 -29.41
C LEU A 11 -11.08 17.68 -30.81
N LEU A 12 -10.47 18.43 -31.73
CA LEU A 12 -9.96 17.88 -32.98
C LEU A 12 -8.74 16.98 -32.67
N ALA A 13 -8.92 15.67 -32.83
CA ALA A 13 -7.81 14.76 -33.02
C ALA A 13 -7.27 14.96 -34.45
N VAL A 14 -6.04 15.43 -34.57
CA VAL A 14 -5.30 15.40 -35.84
C VAL A 14 -4.90 13.94 -36.07
N LEU A 15 -5.62 13.25 -36.94
CA LEU A 15 -5.18 11.99 -37.54
C LEU A 15 -4.04 12.32 -38.50
N ASP A 16 -2.80 12.17 -38.04
CA ASP A 16 -1.68 11.95 -38.96
C ASP A 16 -1.94 10.66 -39.73
N THR A 17 -1.79 10.73 -41.05
CA THR A 17 -2.06 9.64 -41.99
C THR A 17 -1.21 8.42 -41.64
N LEU A 18 -1.85 7.36 -41.14
CA LEU A 18 -1.23 6.05 -40.95
C LEU A 18 -0.73 5.52 -42.30
N PRO A 19 0.51 4.98 -42.40
CA PRO A 19 0.97 4.29 -43.59
C PRO A 19 0.03 3.14 -43.96
N ALA A 20 -0.30 3.02 -45.25
CA ALA A 20 -1.12 1.94 -45.78
C ALA A 20 -0.42 0.59 -45.56
N GLY A 21 -0.88 -0.19 -44.58
CA GLY A 21 -0.35 -1.53 -44.28
C GLY A 21 -0.55 -2.05 -42.86
N MET A 22 -0.91 -1.20 -41.89
CA MET A 22 -1.32 -1.66 -40.56
C MET A 22 -2.78 -2.14 -40.60
N GLN A 23 -3.04 -3.44 -40.45
CA GLN A 23 -4.35 -3.89 -39.99
C GLN A 23 -4.62 -3.17 -38.67
N ALA A 24 -5.65 -2.31 -38.64
CA ALA A 24 -6.03 -1.61 -37.44
C ALA A 24 -6.38 -2.65 -36.36
N GLN A 25 -5.51 -2.79 -35.36
CA GLN A 25 -5.85 -3.49 -34.14
C GLN A 25 -6.99 -2.70 -33.50
N ASP A 26 -8.12 -3.37 -33.23
CA ASP A 26 -9.33 -2.73 -32.70
C ASP A 26 -9.14 -2.37 -31.21
N ALA A 27 -8.39 -1.30 -30.97
CA ALA A 27 -8.10 -0.80 -29.63
C ALA A 27 -9.38 -0.39 -28.89
N GLU A 28 -10.32 0.26 -29.59
CA GLU A 28 -11.60 0.65 -29.02
C GLU A 28 -12.43 -0.59 -28.65
N GLY A 29 -12.49 -1.59 -29.52
CA GLY A 29 -13.12 -2.87 -29.23
C GLY A 29 -12.49 -3.60 -28.05
N TRP A 30 -11.17 -3.54 -27.89
CA TRP A 30 -10.49 -4.11 -26.73
C TRP A 30 -10.95 -3.48 -25.42
N TYR A 31 -10.98 -2.15 -25.32
CA TYR A 31 -11.45 -1.46 -24.10
C TYR A 31 -12.94 -1.64 -23.85
N LYS A 32 -13.76 -1.75 -24.91
CA LYS A 32 -15.19 -2.10 -24.77
C LYS A 32 -15.39 -3.52 -24.25
N ALA A 33 -14.53 -4.46 -24.64
CA ALA A 33 -14.58 -5.85 -24.17
C ALA A 33 -14.01 -6.02 -22.75
N HIS A 34 -13.17 -5.09 -22.28
CA HIS A 34 -12.51 -5.12 -20.97
C HIS A 34 -12.72 -3.78 -20.22
N PRO A 35 -13.96 -3.43 -19.83
CA PRO A 35 -14.26 -2.14 -19.21
C PRO A 35 -13.79 -2.01 -17.75
N GLY A 36 -13.40 -3.12 -17.12
CA GLY A 36 -12.99 -3.18 -15.71
C GLY A 36 -11.48 -3.09 -15.50
N MET A 37 -11.10 -3.05 -14.22
CA MET A 37 -9.70 -3.16 -13.82
C MET A 37 -9.20 -4.60 -14.02
N ALA A 38 -7.94 -4.76 -14.41
CA ALA A 38 -7.34 -6.09 -14.55
C ALA A 38 -7.06 -6.71 -13.17
N ARG A 39 -7.51 -7.94 -12.94
CA ARG A 39 -7.27 -8.65 -11.67
C ARG A 39 -5.77 -8.88 -11.45
N ILE A 40 -5.32 -8.69 -10.21
CA ILE A 40 -3.95 -8.97 -9.78
C ILE A 40 -3.96 -10.24 -8.93
N SER A 41 -3.16 -11.23 -9.29
CA SER A 41 -3.17 -12.50 -8.55
C SER A 41 -1.87 -13.29 -8.62
N GLN A 42 -0.85 -12.77 -9.32
CA GLN A 42 0.38 -13.50 -9.54
C GLN A 42 1.62 -12.60 -9.51
N VAL A 43 2.73 -13.22 -9.12
CA VAL A 43 4.08 -12.70 -9.26
C VAL A 43 4.82 -13.58 -10.28
N ASN A 44 5.46 -12.94 -11.23
CA ASN A 44 6.43 -13.61 -12.09
C ASN A 44 7.75 -13.76 -11.32
N GLN A 45 8.12 -14.99 -11.02
CA GLN A 45 9.30 -15.30 -10.20
C GLN A 45 10.63 -15.17 -10.94
N ASP A 46 10.62 -15.07 -12.27
CA ASP A 46 11.82 -14.84 -13.08
C ASP A 46 12.13 -13.35 -13.20
N THR A 47 11.10 -12.51 -13.29
CA THR A 47 11.26 -11.05 -13.39
C THR A 47 11.15 -10.34 -12.04
N HIS A 48 10.67 -11.02 -11.00
CA HIS A 48 10.40 -10.47 -9.67
C HIS A 48 9.41 -9.30 -9.70
N GLN A 49 8.40 -9.39 -10.58
CA GLN A 49 7.38 -8.37 -10.77
C GLN A 49 5.98 -8.93 -10.61
N ILE A 50 5.05 -8.08 -10.18
CA ILE A 50 3.63 -8.40 -10.12
C ILE A 50 3.06 -8.40 -11.55
N VAL A 51 2.21 -9.37 -11.86
CA VAL A 51 1.53 -9.47 -13.15
C VAL A 51 0.01 -9.47 -13.00
N ASP A 52 -0.68 -8.93 -14.00
CA ASP A 52 -2.14 -8.98 -14.07
C ASP A 52 -2.65 -10.21 -14.84
N GLU A 53 -3.97 -10.39 -14.85
CA GLU A 53 -4.64 -11.49 -15.56
C GLU A 53 -4.38 -11.55 -17.07
N PHE A 54 -3.92 -10.45 -17.67
CA PHE A 54 -3.54 -10.39 -19.08
C PHE A 54 -2.06 -10.70 -19.31
N GLY A 55 -1.31 -11.02 -18.26
CA GLY A 55 0.13 -11.30 -18.30
C GLY A 55 1.00 -10.04 -18.34
N ARG A 56 0.44 -8.85 -18.12
CA ARG A 56 1.22 -7.60 -18.14
C ARG A 56 1.96 -7.40 -16.83
N THR A 57 3.20 -6.91 -16.89
CA THR A 57 3.92 -6.44 -15.70
C THR A 57 3.25 -5.19 -15.15
N ARG A 58 3.06 -5.10 -13.83
CA ARG A 58 2.31 -4.01 -13.17
C ARG A 58 3.18 -3.17 -12.24
N PHE A 59 3.00 -1.86 -12.33
CA PHE A 59 3.60 -0.89 -11.40
C PHE A 59 2.51 -0.10 -10.68
N PHE A 60 2.69 0.08 -9.39
CA PHE A 60 1.73 0.73 -8.50
C PHE A 60 2.36 1.95 -7.85
N HIS A 61 1.77 3.12 -8.08
CA HIS A 61 2.16 4.40 -7.48
C HIS A 61 0.95 4.97 -6.75
N GLY A 62 1.09 5.26 -5.46
CA GLY A 62 -0.06 5.59 -4.63
C GLY A 62 0.26 6.21 -3.28
N THR A 63 -0.71 6.15 -2.39
CA THR A 63 -0.61 6.74 -1.05
C THR A 63 -1.29 5.89 0.01
N ASN A 64 -0.93 6.11 1.27
CA ASN A 64 -1.53 5.49 2.43
C ASN A 64 -2.75 6.29 2.89
N VAL A 65 -3.81 5.56 3.27
CA VAL A 65 -5.03 6.11 3.88
C VAL A 65 -5.34 5.26 5.10
N VAL A 66 -5.01 5.75 6.29
CA VAL A 66 -5.08 4.98 7.54
C VAL A 66 -5.72 5.80 8.66
N MET A 67 -6.87 5.34 9.18
CA MET A 67 -7.45 5.91 10.40
C MET A 67 -7.05 5.08 11.62
N LYS A 68 -6.15 5.60 12.45
CA LYS A 68 -5.58 4.90 13.61
C LYS A 68 -6.49 4.91 14.85
N GLU A 69 -7.51 5.77 14.85
CA GLU A 69 -8.37 6.03 16.00
C GLU A 69 -9.85 5.71 15.71
N PRO A 70 -10.68 5.42 16.73
CA PRO A 70 -12.11 5.22 16.54
C PRO A 70 -12.78 6.37 15.77
N PRO A 71 -13.67 6.09 14.80
CA PRO A 71 -14.27 4.79 14.51
C PRO A 71 -13.48 3.91 13.50
N TRP A 72 -12.18 4.18 13.31
CA TRP A 72 -11.21 3.41 12.49
C TRP A 72 -11.46 3.38 10.98
N TYR A 73 -12.42 4.15 10.50
CA TYR A 73 -12.63 4.44 9.08
C TYR A 73 -12.60 5.94 8.86
N ARG A 74 -12.27 6.37 7.64
CA ARG A 74 -12.29 7.79 7.27
C ARG A 74 -13.72 8.24 6.95
N PRO A 75 -14.17 9.43 7.36
CA PRO A 75 -15.43 9.99 6.87
C PRO A 75 -15.39 10.15 5.34
N PHE A 76 -16.56 10.04 4.70
CA PHE A 76 -16.69 10.18 3.23
C PHE A 76 -16.76 11.64 2.78
N GLU A 77 -17.16 12.56 3.65
CA GLU A 77 -17.28 13.97 3.28
C GLU A 77 -15.93 14.67 3.36
N TRP A 78 -15.52 15.26 2.24
CA TRP A 78 -14.32 16.08 2.16
C TRP A 78 -14.52 17.41 2.87
N ALA A 79 -13.58 17.75 3.75
CA ALA A 79 -13.48 19.08 4.33
C ALA A 79 -12.00 19.41 4.65
N PRO A 80 -11.58 20.68 4.54
CA PRO A 80 -10.25 21.10 4.96
C PRO A 80 -9.95 20.66 6.41
N GLY A 81 -8.79 20.03 6.60
CA GLY A 81 -8.34 19.56 7.92
C GLY A 81 -9.03 18.30 8.41
N VAL A 82 -10.00 17.77 7.67
CA VAL A 82 -10.59 16.45 7.93
C VAL A 82 -9.89 15.44 7.06
N SER A 83 -9.22 14.48 7.70
CA SER A 83 -8.69 13.33 6.98
C SER A 83 -9.86 12.41 6.59
N SER A 84 -10.30 12.54 5.34
CA SER A 84 -11.45 11.89 4.72
C SER A 84 -11.01 10.92 3.63
N PHE A 85 -11.93 10.04 3.22
CA PHE A 85 -11.74 9.18 2.05
C PHE A 85 -13.11 8.88 1.43
N GLY A 86 -13.56 9.82 0.61
CA GLY A 86 -14.78 9.76 -0.19
C GLY A 86 -14.56 10.18 -1.64
N GLU A 87 -15.63 10.62 -2.31
CA GLU A 87 -15.65 10.77 -3.78
C GLU A 87 -14.64 11.82 -4.27
N GLN A 88 -14.54 12.96 -3.57
CA GLN A 88 -13.57 13.99 -3.88
C GLN A 88 -12.13 13.48 -3.74
N ASP A 89 -11.87 12.60 -2.78
CA ASP A 89 -10.54 12.05 -2.52
C ASP A 89 -10.07 11.15 -3.63
N VAL A 90 -10.90 10.18 -4.03
CA VAL A 90 -10.55 9.27 -5.13
C VAL A 90 -10.44 10.02 -6.46
N GLN A 91 -11.23 11.08 -6.66
CA GLN A 91 -11.06 11.98 -7.82
C GLN A 91 -9.72 12.70 -7.80
N ASN A 92 -9.29 13.21 -6.64
CA ASN A 92 -8.00 13.87 -6.49
C ASN A 92 -6.84 12.91 -6.77
N LEU A 93 -6.87 11.72 -6.16
CA LEU A 93 -5.87 10.67 -6.38
C LEU A 93 -5.81 10.25 -7.85
N HIS A 94 -6.97 10.10 -8.50
CA HIS A 94 -7.06 9.81 -9.92
C HIS A 94 -6.50 10.95 -10.78
N ALA A 95 -6.76 12.21 -10.44
CA ALA A 95 -6.21 13.36 -11.16
C ALA A 95 -4.68 13.45 -11.05
N LEU A 96 -4.11 13.05 -9.91
CA LEU A 96 -2.66 12.99 -9.68
C LEU A 96 -1.97 11.82 -10.40
N GLY A 97 -2.69 10.92 -11.05
CA GLY A 97 -2.10 9.76 -11.72
C GLY A 97 -1.88 8.54 -10.84
N LEU A 98 -2.32 8.57 -9.58
CA LEU A 98 -2.17 7.43 -8.68
C LEU A 98 -3.08 6.28 -9.13
N ASN A 99 -2.66 5.05 -8.86
CA ASN A 99 -3.43 3.85 -9.22
C ASN A 99 -3.60 2.87 -8.06
N ILE A 100 -3.09 3.18 -6.86
CA ILE A 100 -3.24 2.34 -5.68
C ILE A 100 -3.45 3.19 -4.41
N VAL A 101 -4.19 2.62 -3.46
CA VAL A 101 -4.26 3.10 -2.07
C VAL A 101 -3.92 1.93 -1.14
N ARG A 102 -2.99 2.14 -0.20
CA ARG A 102 -2.83 1.24 0.96
C ARG A 102 -3.83 1.68 2.02
N LEU A 103 -4.91 0.91 2.15
CA LEU A 103 -6.07 1.25 2.97
C LEU A 103 -6.01 0.51 4.30
N GLY A 104 -5.85 1.27 5.39
CA GLY A 104 -5.72 0.73 6.73
C GLY A 104 -7.00 0.09 7.25
N HIS A 105 -6.92 -1.18 7.64
CA HIS A 105 -7.95 -1.97 8.28
C HIS A 105 -7.51 -2.27 9.71
N SER A 106 -8.10 -1.55 10.67
CA SER A 106 -7.79 -1.78 12.08
C SER A 106 -8.39 -3.10 12.58
N TRP A 107 -7.57 -3.97 13.17
CA TRP A 107 -8.06 -5.16 13.86
C TRP A 107 -8.97 -4.78 15.04
N ALA A 108 -8.64 -3.71 15.76
CA ALA A 108 -9.49 -3.17 16.83
C ALA A 108 -10.91 -2.77 16.37
N GLY A 109 -11.02 -2.17 15.18
CA GLY A 109 -12.31 -1.83 14.58
C GLY A 109 -13.11 -3.06 14.14
N ALA A 110 -12.42 -4.09 13.67
CA ALA A 110 -13.03 -5.30 13.12
C ALA A 110 -13.43 -6.35 14.17
N GLU A 111 -12.66 -6.55 15.24
CA GLU A 111 -12.89 -7.58 16.26
C GLU A 111 -12.86 -6.99 17.69
N PRO A 112 -13.81 -6.13 18.05
CA PRO A 112 -13.82 -5.49 19.37
C PRO A 112 -14.03 -6.49 20.53
N VAL A 113 -14.66 -7.62 20.26
CA VAL A 113 -14.82 -8.75 21.19
C VAL A 113 -14.24 -9.97 20.50
N ARG A 114 -13.37 -10.71 21.19
CA ARG A 114 -12.73 -11.92 20.64
C ARG A 114 -13.75 -12.88 20.01
N GLY A 115 -13.54 -13.21 18.75
CA GLY A 115 -14.39 -14.07 17.93
C GLY A 115 -15.69 -13.43 17.42
N GLN A 116 -15.96 -12.16 17.72
CA GLN A 116 -17.15 -11.44 17.26
C GLN A 116 -16.74 -10.23 16.42
N TYR A 117 -17.06 -10.31 15.12
CA TYR A 117 -16.66 -9.30 14.15
C TYR A 117 -17.72 -8.22 13.96
N ASN A 118 -17.26 -6.97 13.88
CA ASN A 118 -18.10 -5.80 13.63
C ASN A 118 -18.41 -5.68 12.14
N GLN A 119 -19.51 -6.29 11.69
CA GLN A 119 -19.90 -6.25 10.27
C GLN A 119 -20.16 -4.83 9.76
N THR A 120 -20.68 -3.92 10.59
CA THR A 120 -20.90 -2.51 10.21
C THR A 120 -19.59 -1.83 9.79
N PHE A 121 -18.50 -2.07 10.54
CA PHE A 121 -17.18 -1.55 10.18
C PHE A 121 -16.69 -2.15 8.86
N LEU A 122 -16.78 -3.47 8.69
CA LEU A 122 -16.35 -4.17 7.47
C LEU A 122 -17.13 -3.69 6.24
N ASP A 123 -18.45 -3.47 6.36
CA ASP A 123 -19.29 -2.94 5.29
C ASP A 123 -18.91 -1.52 4.88
N ILE A 124 -18.51 -0.67 5.84
CA ILE A 124 -18.02 0.69 5.56
C ILE A 124 -16.68 0.63 4.81
N MET A 125 -15.75 -0.21 5.25
CA MET A 125 -14.47 -0.39 4.57
C MET A 125 -14.67 -0.92 3.15
N LYS A 126 -15.59 -1.88 2.94
CA LYS A 126 -15.94 -2.39 1.61
C LYS A 126 -16.51 -1.31 0.68
N LYS A 127 -17.28 -0.35 1.22
CA LYS A 127 -17.73 0.82 0.44
C LYS A 127 -16.57 1.72 0.02
N GLN A 128 -15.59 1.94 0.90
CA GLN A 128 -14.39 2.71 0.55
C GLN A 128 -13.53 1.98 -0.49
N THR A 129 -13.40 0.66 -0.39
CA THR A 129 -12.73 -0.17 -1.40
C THR A 129 -13.44 -0.09 -2.76
N LYS A 130 -14.78 -0.16 -2.76
CA LYS A 130 -15.58 -0.03 -3.98
C LYS A 130 -15.45 1.35 -4.61
N LEU A 131 -15.45 2.40 -3.79
CA LEU A 131 -15.25 3.76 -4.26
C LEU A 131 -13.88 3.95 -4.94
N ALA A 132 -12.83 3.31 -4.41
CA ALA A 132 -11.52 3.28 -5.07
C ALA A 132 -11.59 2.59 -6.45
N GLU A 133 -12.29 1.45 -6.56
CA GLU A 133 -12.50 0.73 -7.82
C GLU A 133 -13.18 1.60 -8.88
N ASP A 134 -14.23 2.32 -8.50
CA ASP A 134 -15.04 3.16 -9.40
C ASP A 134 -14.22 4.27 -10.08
N TYR A 135 -13.06 4.62 -9.50
CA TYR A 135 -12.11 5.61 -10.02
C TYR A 135 -10.77 5.00 -10.44
N GLY A 136 -10.72 3.67 -10.68
CA GLY A 136 -9.53 3.00 -11.23
C GLY A 136 -8.36 2.88 -10.26
N LEU A 137 -8.63 2.86 -8.95
CA LEU A 137 -7.63 2.70 -7.90
C LEU A 137 -7.69 1.27 -7.33
N TYR A 138 -6.54 0.59 -7.32
CA TYR A 138 -6.35 -0.65 -6.57
C TYR A 138 -6.30 -0.36 -5.08
N VAL A 139 -6.62 -1.37 -4.28
CA VAL A 139 -6.52 -1.32 -2.82
C VAL A 139 -5.59 -2.42 -2.33
N LEU A 140 -4.57 -2.02 -1.57
CA LEU A 140 -3.83 -2.92 -0.69
C LEU A 140 -4.51 -2.88 0.68
N VAL A 141 -5.10 -3.99 1.11
CA VAL A 141 -5.74 -4.12 2.42
C VAL A 141 -4.64 -4.27 3.46
N ASP A 142 -4.50 -3.30 4.35
CA ASP A 142 -3.41 -3.25 5.32
C ASP A 142 -3.87 -3.38 6.76
N VAL A 143 -3.45 -4.43 7.45
CA VAL A 143 -3.68 -4.52 8.90
C VAL A 143 -2.64 -3.66 9.61
N HIS A 144 -3.06 -2.44 9.90
CA HIS A 144 -2.17 -1.39 10.40
C HIS A 144 -2.04 -1.43 11.93
N GLN A 145 -0.82 -1.19 12.42
CA GLN A 145 -0.52 -1.00 13.84
C GLN A 145 0.69 -0.08 14.01
N ASP A 146 0.71 0.67 15.13
CA ASP A 146 1.93 1.30 15.64
C ASP A 146 1.99 1.04 17.13
N VAL A 147 3.13 0.53 17.63
CA VAL A 147 3.30 0.19 19.06
C VAL A 147 2.20 -0.76 19.56
N LEU A 148 1.64 -1.56 18.65
CA LEU A 148 0.67 -2.64 18.81
C LEU A 148 -0.72 -2.25 19.33
N ALA A 149 -0.81 -1.52 20.45
CA ALA A 149 -2.04 -1.38 21.24
C ALA A 149 -2.14 -0.04 21.97
N ARG A 150 -3.37 0.39 22.25
CA ARG A 150 -3.66 1.68 22.92
C ARG A 150 -3.17 1.75 24.37
N GLN A 151 -3.09 0.61 25.06
CA GLN A 151 -2.47 0.47 26.38
C GLN A 151 -0.99 0.92 26.39
N PHE A 152 -0.34 0.95 25.21
CA PHE A 152 1.03 1.38 25.02
C PHE A 152 1.14 2.73 24.30
N CYS A 153 0.08 3.54 24.33
CA CYS A 153 -0.03 4.76 23.51
C CYS A 153 0.06 4.50 21.99
N GLY A 154 -0.18 3.26 21.56
CA GLY A 154 -0.20 2.83 20.17
C GLY A 154 -1.59 2.55 19.64
N HIS A 155 -1.66 1.81 18.52
CA HIS A 155 -2.89 1.42 17.84
C HIS A 155 -2.68 0.09 17.11
N GLY A 156 -3.77 -0.62 16.81
CA GLY A 156 -3.75 -1.75 15.89
C GLY A 156 -4.61 -2.92 16.37
N VAL A 157 -4.15 -3.59 17.42
CA VAL A 157 -4.83 -4.77 17.97
C VAL A 157 -6.06 -4.40 18.80
N PRO A 158 -7.01 -5.33 18.99
CA PRO A 158 -8.21 -5.10 19.77
C PRO A 158 -7.97 -4.59 21.20
N ASP A 159 -8.75 -3.57 21.53
CA ASP A 159 -8.78 -2.93 22.84
C ASP A 159 -9.63 -3.75 23.85
N VAL A 160 -10.32 -3.05 24.75
CA VAL A 160 -11.28 -3.59 25.70
C VAL A 160 -12.64 -3.85 25.06
N SER A 161 -13.23 -5.01 25.37
CA SER A 161 -14.65 -5.24 25.10
C SER A 161 -15.52 -4.67 26.21
N ARG A 162 -16.66 -4.05 25.85
CA ARG A 162 -17.73 -3.74 26.80
C ARG A 162 -18.67 -4.94 26.89
N MET A 163 -18.67 -5.67 27.99
CA MET A 163 -19.81 -6.53 28.30
C MET A 163 -20.87 -5.69 29.02
N ARG A 164 -22.03 -5.49 28.38
CA ARG A 164 -23.22 -5.04 29.11
C ARG A 164 -23.65 -6.17 30.05
N GLY A 165 -23.73 -5.89 31.35
CA GLY A 165 -24.37 -6.80 32.30
C GLY A 165 -25.84 -7.05 31.95
N PRO A 166 -26.49 -8.07 32.56
CA PRO A 166 -27.91 -8.34 32.38
C PRO A 166 -28.78 -7.09 32.60
N VAL A 167 -29.84 -6.94 31.80
CA VAL A 167 -30.79 -5.84 31.96
C VAL A 167 -31.36 -5.87 33.38
N GLY A 168 -31.14 -4.81 34.16
CA GLY A 168 -31.71 -4.64 35.50
C GLY A 168 -30.72 -4.71 36.67
N THR A 169 -29.45 -5.02 36.44
CA THR A 169 -28.39 -4.85 37.46
C THR A 169 -27.69 -3.51 37.29
N ALA A 170 -27.32 -2.83 38.39
CA ALA A 170 -26.41 -1.68 38.31
C ALA A 170 -25.17 -2.11 37.52
N ALA A 171 -24.96 -1.53 36.34
CA ALA A 171 -23.90 -1.93 35.44
C ALA A 171 -22.53 -1.74 36.12
N THR A 172 -21.95 -2.81 36.64
CA THR A 172 -20.50 -2.87 36.77
C THR A 172 -19.98 -3.09 35.36
N ASP A 173 -19.79 -1.98 34.63
CA ASP A 173 -19.12 -1.92 33.33
C ASP A 173 -17.68 -2.45 33.49
N MET A 174 -17.50 -3.76 33.47
CA MET A 174 -16.17 -4.36 33.48
C MET A 174 -15.67 -4.40 32.04
N ALA A 175 -14.74 -3.50 31.73
CA ALA A 175 -13.98 -3.54 30.50
C ALA A 175 -13.14 -4.83 30.50
N VAL A 176 -13.36 -5.73 29.54
CA VAL A 176 -12.55 -6.95 29.42
C VAL A 176 -11.48 -6.72 28.36
N GLN A 177 -10.26 -6.50 28.84
CA GLN A 177 -9.03 -6.52 28.05
C GLN A 177 -8.77 -7.97 27.60
N TRP A 178 -8.96 -8.26 26.31
CA TRP A 178 -8.72 -9.62 25.81
C TRP A 178 -7.40 -9.78 25.06
N PHE A 179 -6.92 -8.73 24.39
CA PHE A 179 -5.59 -8.72 23.79
C PHE A 179 -4.52 -8.39 24.84
N VAL A 180 -4.23 -7.12 25.13
CA VAL A 180 -3.21 -6.74 26.13
C VAL A 180 -3.77 -6.74 27.54
N LYS A 181 -3.18 -7.53 28.46
CA LYS A 181 -3.57 -7.60 29.89
C LYS A 181 -2.49 -7.01 30.79
N GLU A 182 -2.90 -6.30 31.84
CA GLU A 182 -1.99 -5.63 32.79
C GLU A 182 -1.06 -6.57 33.57
N ASP A 183 -1.47 -7.83 33.77
CA ASP A 183 -0.72 -8.83 34.54
C ASP A 183 0.35 -9.59 33.73
N TRP A 184 0.52 -9.24 32.44
CA TRP A 184 1.49 -9.89 31.56
C TRP A 184 2.94 -9.59 31.89
N VAL A 185 3.20 -8.47 32.55
CA VAL A 185 4.52 -8.07 33.05
C VAL A 185 4.41 -7.68 34.52
N PRO A 186 5.48 -7.83 35.32
CA PRO A 186 5.49 -7.29 36.68
C PRO A 186 5.17 -5.79 36.69
N GLY A 187 4.47 -5.30 37.72
CA GLY A 187 4.00 -3.91 37.77
C GLY A 187 5.07 -2.86 37.49
N TRP A 188 6.31 -3.06 37.94
CA TRP A 188 7.43 -2.14 37.69
C TRP A 188 7.95 -2.15 36.23
N LYS A 189 7.62 -3.19 35.44
CA LYS A 189 7.91 -3.30 34.00
C LYS A 189 6.75 -2.85 33.11
N MET A 190 5.64 -2.38 33.69
CA MET A 190 4.54 -1.81 32.92
C MET A 190 5.02 -0.62 32.08
N TYR A 191 4.28 -0.34 31.02
CA TYR A 191 4.61 0.73 30.08
C TYR A 191 4.75 2.09 30.80
N PRO A 192 5.78 2.91 30.51
CA PRO A 192 6.74 2.79 29.39
C PRO A 192 8.13 2.32 29.83
N PHE A 193 8.27 1.44 30.83
CA PHE A 193 9.59 0.95 31.24
C PHE A 193 10.32 0.24 30.06
N PRO A 194 11.61 0.53 29.79
CA PRO A 194 12.57 1.31 30.59
C PRO A 194 12.69 2.79 30.19
N LEU A 195 11.92 3.30 29.23
CA LEU A 195 11.98 4.72 28.81
C LEU A 195 11.70 5.67 29.98
N LYS A 196 10.86 5.22 30.93
CA LYS A 196 10.72 5.85 32.25
C LYS A 196 10.79 4.81 33.36
N PRO A 197 11.34 5.17 34.54
CA PRO A 197 11.43 4.26 35.67
C PRO A 197 10.08 4.01 36.35
N THR A 198 9.12 4.93 36.19
CA THR A 198 7.77 4.82 36.76
C THR A 198 6.78 4.49 35.64
N PRO A 199 6.00 3.41 35.78
CA PRO A 199 4.89 3.12 34.87
C PRO A 199 3.89 4.26 34.77
N PHE A 200 3.24 4.38 33.62
CA PHE A 200 2.14 5.33 33.48
C PHE A 200 0.94 4.90 34.32
N PRO A 201 0.28 5.84 35.04
CA PRO A 201 -1.04 5.58 35.58
C PRO A 201 -2.01 5.31 34.42
N VAL A 202 -2.95 4.38 34.64
CA VAL A 202 -3.95 3.97 33.65
C VAL A 202 -5.37 4.20 34.17
N ASP A 203 -6.31 4.37 33.26
CA ASP A 203 -7.75 4.41 33.57
C ASP A 203 -8.31 2.99 33.82
N ASN A 204 -9.63 2.88 34.02
CA ASN A 204 -10.30 1.59 34.25
C ASN A 204 -10.32 0.65 33.03
N LYS A 205 -9.77 1.07 31.89
CA LYS A 205 -9.59 0.26 30.67
C LYS A 205 -8.13 -0.11 30.45
N GLY A 206 -7.21 0.33 31.32
CA GLY A 206 -5.78 0.12 31.16
C GLY A 206 -5.12 1.10 30.19
N PHE A 207 -5.79 2.20 29.82
CA PHE A 207 -5.21 3.21 28.94
C PHE A 207 -4.46 4.27 29.74
N PRO A 208 -3.26 4.71 29.31
CA PRO A 208 -2.52 5.79 29.97
C PRO A 208 -3.36 7.05 30.20
N SER A 209 -3.41 7.52 31.45
CA SER A 209 -4.29 8.63 31.87
C SER A 209 -3.57 9.62 32.80
N PRO A 210 -3.51 10.92 32.47
CA PRO A 210 -4.12 11.56 31.29
C PRO A 210 -3.43 11.17 29.98
N GLN A 211 -4.17 11.22 28.86
CA GLN A 211 -3.67 10.89 27.52
C GLN A 211 -2.40 11.67 27.13
N SER A 212 -2.21 12.88 27.69
CA SER A 212 -1.00 13.69 27.47
C SER A 212 0.30 12.99 27.88
N LEU A 213 0.24 11.97 28.75
CA LEU A 213 1.41 11.15 29.09
C LEU A 213 2.04 10.49 27.86
N CYS A 214 1.23 10.11 26.88
CA CYS A 214 1.71 9.51 25.64
C CYS A 214 2.67 10.43 24.87
N GLY A 215 2.50 11.75 24.95
CA GLY A 215 3.41 12.72 24.33
C GLY A 215 4.71 12.95 25.11
N THR A 216 4.93 12.26 26.23
CA THR A 216 6.10 12.43 27.10
C THR A 216 7.18 11.37 26.91
N VAL A 217 6.98 10.47 25.95
CA VAL A 217 7.93 9.45 25.48
C VAL A 217 7.98 9.51 23.96
N ASP A 218 9.12 9.15 23.38
CA ASP A 218 9.21 9.01 21.93
C ASP A 218 8.45 7.75 21.49
N TRP A 219 7.52 7.90 20.55
CA TRP A 219 6.66 6.82 20.10
C TRP A 219 7.46 5.70 19.41
N SER A 220 8.53 6.04 18.68
CA SER A 220 9.37 5.05 17.99
C SER A 220 10.22 4.25 18.99
N LEU A 221 10.71 4.91 20.03
CA LEU A 221 11.43 4.21 21.12
C LEU A 221 10.50 3.35 21.98
N SER A 222 9.18 3.58 21.92
CA SER A 222 8.19 2.82 22.70
C SER A 222 8.20 1.33 22.36
N TYR A 223 8.61 0.96 21.14
CA TYR A 223 8.87 -0.42 20.73
C TYR A 223 9.90 -1.16 21.59
N THR A 224 10.82 -0.43 22.24
CA THR A 224 11.83 -1.02 23.15
C THR A 224 11.32 -1.25 24.58
N SER A 225 10.08 -0.87 24.87
CA SER A 225 9.48 -1.03 26.19
C SER A 225 9.22 -2.51 26.51
N ALA A 226 9.43 -2.90 27.76
CA ALA A 226 9.27 -4.29 28.20
C ALA A 226 7.86 -4.83 27.93
N ALA A 227 6.83 -4.02 28.18
CA ALA A 227 5.44 -4.41 27.93
C ALA A 227 5.13 -4.59 26.43
N VAL A 228 5.69 -3.75 25.56
CA VAL A 228 5.50 -3.82 24.09
C VAL A 228 6.20 -5.05 23.52
N CYS A 229 7.48 -5.24 23.85
CA CYS A 229 8.25 -6.42 23.47
C CYS A 229 7.52 -7.71 23.88
N ASN A 230 7.04 -7.77 25.13
CA ASN A 230 6.32 -8.94 25.62
C ASN A 230 5.01 -9.21 24.86
N ALA A 231 4.24 -8.16 24.54
CA ALA A 231 2.98 -8.30 23.82
C ALA A 231 3.19 -8.80 22.37
N PHE A 232 4.20 -8.29 21.65
CA PHE A 232 4.59 -8.85 20.34
C PHE A 232 5.04 -10.30 20.46
N GLY A 233 5.88 -10.63 21.45
CA GLY A 233 6.31 -12.00 21.70
C GLY A 233 5.13 -12.96 21.93
N ARG A 234 4.11 -12.52 22.68
CA ARG A 234 2.87 -13.29 22.92
C ARG A 234 2.04 -13.51 21.66
N LEU A 235 1.96 -12.52 20.77
CA LEU A 235 1.33 -12.68 19.47
C LEU A 235 2.06 -13.76 18.64
N TYR A 236 3.38 -13.65 18.54
CA TYR A 236 4.20 -14.53 17.69
C TYR A 236 4.26 -15.97 18.20
N ASN A 237 4.38 -16.18 19.51
CA ASN A 237 4.41 -17.52 20.11
C ASN A 237 3.02 -18.13 20.35
N ASN A 238 1.94 -17.45 19.89
CA ASN A 238 0.55 -17.85 20.06
C ASN A 238 0.13 -18.06 21.53
N TYR A 239 0.68 -17.28 22.45
CA TYR A 239 0.24 -17.28 23.83
C TYR A 239 -1.25 -16.95 23.90
N ASP A 240 -2.02 -17.67 24.73
CA ASP A 240 -3.48 -17.49 24.87
C ASP A 240 -4.24 -17.54 23.52
N GLY A 241 -3.67 -18.19 22.48
CA GLY A 241 -4.27 -18.29 21.15
C GLY A 241 -4.32 -16.97 20.36
N LEU A 242 -3.44 -16.00 20.66
CA LEU A 242 -3.44 -14.70 19.97
C LEU A 242 -3.06 -14.79 18.49
N GLY A 243 -2.10 -15.65 18.14
CA GLY A 243 -1.77 -15.92 16.74
C GLY A 243 -2.91 -16.62 15.99
N ASP A 244 -3.67 -17.49 16.66
CA ASP A 244 -4.89 -18.09 16.12
C ASP A 244 -5.99 -17.05 15.90
N ALA A 245 -6.18 -16.12 16.84
CA ALA A 245 -7.12 -15.01 16.69
C ALA A 245 -6.75 -14.11 15.52
N PHE A 246 -5.46 -13.77 15.38
CA PHE A 246 -4.94 -13.01 14.23
C PHE A 246 -5.22 -13.71 12.91
N ALA A 247 -4.98 -15.02 12.83
CA ALA A 247 -5.26 -15.80 11.62
C ALA A 247 -6.76 -15.94 11.33
N ALA A 248 -7.61 -16.05 12.36
CA ALA A 248 -9.07 -16.03 12.21
C ALA A 248 -9.59 -14.68 11.72
N TYR A 249 -9.03 -13.58 12.23
CA TYR A 249 -9.32 -12.24 11.72
C TYR A 249 -8.95 -12.11 10.25
N TRP A 250 -7.76 -12.56 9.85
CA TRP A 250 -7.36 -12.55 8.43
C TRP A 250 -8.28 -13.38 7.54
N LYS A 251 -8.75 -14.54 8.00
CA LYS A 251 -9.77 -15.31 7.29
C LYS A 251 -11.07 -14.52 7.12
N LYS A 252 -11.54 -13.85 8.18
CA LYS A 252 -12.74 -13.01 8.10
C LYS A 252 -12.53 -11.89 7.10
N LEU A 253 -11.41 -11.15 7.17
CA LEU A 253 -11.13 -10.04 6.27
C LEU A 253 -11.05 -10.50 4.81
N ALA A 254 -10.31 -11.59 4.52
CA ALA A 254 -10.22 -12.14 3.17
C ALA A 254 -11.59 -12.56 2.61
N SER A 255 -12.48 -13.13 3.45
CA SER A 255 -13.83 -13.49 3.01
C SER A 255 -14.70 -12.31 2.57
N GLU A 256 -14.41 -11.08 3.03
CA GLU A 256 -15.12 -9.88 2.58
C GLU A 256 -14.69 -9.41 1.17
N TYR A 257 -13.47 -9.80 0.74
CA TYR A 257 -12.78 -9.25 -0.42
C TYR A 257 -12.48 -10.25 -1.54
N VAL A 258 -12.71 -11.56 -1.36
CA VAL A 258 -12.34 -12.60 -2.35
C VAL A 258 -12.91 -12.37 -3.76
N GLU A 259 -14.08 -11.73 -3.87
CA GLU A 259 -14.72 -11.39 -5.16
C GLU A 259 -14.38 -9.97 -5.64
N THR A 260 -13.57 -9.21 -4.91
CA THR A 260 -13.31 -7.80 -5.18
C THR A 260 -12.10 -7.63 -6.12
N THR A 261 -12.36 -7.22 -7.37
CA THR A 261 -11.35 -7.14 -8.44
C THR A 261 -10.18 -6.20 -8.15
N ASN A 262 -10.44 -5.05 -7.52
CA ASN A 262 -9.42 -4.03 -7.29
C ASN A 262 -8.53 -4.29 -6.05
N VAL A 263 -8.73 -5.38 -5.30
CA VAL A 263 -7.82 -5.72 -4.20
C VAL A 263 -6.56 -6.36 -4.75
N VAL A 264 -5.42 -5.67 -4.61
CA VAL A 264 -4.12 -6.17 -5.09
C VAL A 264 -3.53 -7.23 -4.16
N GLY A 265 -3.95 -7.23 -2.89
CA GLY A 265 -3.42 -8.14 -1.89
C GLY A 265 -3.76 -7.78 -0.45
N TYR A 266 -3.25 -8.62 0.44
CA TYR A 266 -3.43 -8.58 1.89
C TYR A 266 -2.08 -8.33 2.58
N ASN A 267 -1.84 -7.10 3.04
CA ASN A 267 -0.64 -6.73 3.82
C ASN A 267 -0.82 -7.15 5.27
N LEU A 268 -0.14 -8.24 5.66
CA LEU A 268 -0.44 -9.02 6.85
C LEU A 268 -0.37 -8.22 8.16
N LEU A 269 0.65 -7.38 8.31
CA LEU A 269 0.81 -6.49 9.45
C LEU A 269 1.80 -5.38 9.09
N ASN A 270 1.42 -4.15 9.37
CA ASN A 270 2.31 -3.00 9.29
C ASN A 270 3.46 -3.09 10.31
N GLU A 271 4.69 -2.84 9.87
CA GLU A 271 5.87 -2.62 10.71
C GLU A 271 6.01 -3.58 11.91
N PRO A 272 6.10 -4.91 11.68
CA PRO A 272 6.29 -5.87 12.75
C PRO A 272 7.51 -5.52 13.61
N TRP A 273 7.35 -5.47 14.94
CA TRP A 273 8.49 -5.41 15.84
C TRP A 273 9.17 -6.78 15.97
N VAL A 274 10.42 -6.81 16.41
CA VAL A 274 11.23 -8.04 16.51
C VAL A 274 10.72 -9.07 17.52
N GLY A 275 9.72 -8.75 18.36
CA GLY A 275 9.18 -9.62 19.38
C GLY A 275 9.67 -9.28 20.79
N ASP A 276 9.74 -10.29 21.68
CA ASP A 276 10.19 -10.11 23.06
C ASP A 276 11.71 -10.04 23.16
N SER A 277 12.29 -8.96 22.65
CA SER A 277 13.74 -8.72 22.66
C SER A 277 14.33 -8.55 24.06
N MET A 278 13.50 -8.34 25.09
CA MET A 278 13.91 -8.27 26.47
C MET A 278 14.13 -9.66 27.08
N ALA A 279 13.32 -10.65 26.65
CA ALA A 279 13.53 -12.06 26.99
C ALA A 279 14.61 -12.71 26.10
N ASP A 280 14.67 -12.32 24.83
CA ASP A 280 15.63 -12.83 23.85
C ASP A 280 16.28 -11.71 23.03
N PRO A 281 17.41 -11.16 23.50
CA PRO A 281 18.11 -10.07 22.81
C PRO A 281 18.62 -10.42 21.40
N THR A 282 18.71 -11.71 21.05
CA THR A 282 19.15 -12.12 19.71
C THR A 282 18.20 -11.66 18.61
N LEU A 283 16.93 -11.40 18.96
CA LEU A 283 15.92 -10.91 18.03
C LEU A 283 16.26 -9.52 17.45
N LEU A 284 17.12 -8.74 18.11
CA LEU A 284 17.58 -7.43 17.61
C LEU A 284 18.67 -7.54 16.54
N VAL A 285 19.23 -8.73 16.32
CA VAL A 285 20.18 -8.96 15.22
C VAL A 285 19.38 -8.97 13.91
N PRO A 286 19.73 -8.12 12.92
CA PRO A 286 18.97 -8.02 11.67
C PRO A 286 18.71 -9.38 11.02
N GLY A 287 17.45 -9.62 10.63
CA GLY A 287 16.96 -10.84 10.02
C GLY A 287 16.71 -12.01 10.99
N VAL A 288 17.11 -11.93 12.26
CA VAL A 288 16.85 -13.04 13.20
C VAL A 288 15.36 -13.15 13.54
N ALA A 289 14.69 -12.04 13.78
CA ALA A 289 13.26 -12.05 14.11
C ALA A 289 12.40 -12.61 12.96
N ASP A 290 12.72 -12.27 11.71
CA ASP A 290 12.01 -12.73 10.52
C ASP A 290 11.78 -14.25 10.52
N HIS A 291 12.85 -15.06 10.53
CA HIS A 291 12.70 -16.52 10.51
C HIS A 291 12.34 -17.12 11.86
N LYS A 292 12.79 -16.50 12.98
CA LYS A 292 12.66 -17.11 14.30
C LYS A 292 11.27 -16.95 14.90
N VAL A 293 10.59 -15.82 14.64
CA VAL A 293 9.30 -15.51 15.27
C VAL A 293 8.22 -15.05 14.29
N LEU A 294 8.55 -14.34 13.21
CA LEU A 294 7.55 -13.81 12.28
C LEU A 294 7.04 -14.85 11.27
N GLU A 295 7.93 -15.67 10.72
CA GLU A 295 7.60 -16.65 9.66
C GLU A 295 6.46 -17.60 10.07
N GLY A 296 6.43 -18.02 11.35
CA GLY A 296 5.37 -18.87 11.89
C GLY A 296 4.00 -18.19 11.93
N LEU A 297 3.95 -16.89 12.25
CA LEU A 297 2.70 -16.13 12.26
C LEU A 297 2.19 -15.90 10.83
N TRP A 298 3.07 -15.54 9.89
CA TRP A 298 2.70 -15.35 8.48
C TRP A 298 2.14 -16.62 7.86
N ASN A 299 2.79 -17.77 8.08
CA ASN A 299 2.28 -19.06 7.62
C ASN A 299 0.91 -19.40 8.24
N ARG A 300 0.69 -19.05 9.51
CA ARG A 300 -0.59 -19.28 10.19
C ARG A 300 -1.72 -18.45 9.57
N ALA A 301 -1.49 -17.16 9.36
CA ALA A 301 -2.47 -16.27 8.73
C ALA A 301 -2.73 -16.66 7.27
N ALA A 302 -1.67 -16.86 6.49
CA ALA A 302 -1.74 -17.29 5.09
C ALA A 302 -2.54 -18.59 4.92
N LYS A 303 -2.30 -19.59 5.79
CA LYS A 303 -3.05 -20.85 5.77
C LYS A 303 -4.55 -20.64 5.97
N GLN A 304 -4.95 -19.73 6.87
CA GLN A 304 -6.36 -19.44 7.11
C GLN A 304 -7.00 -18.62 5.98
N ILE A 305 -6.28 -17.64 5.42
CA ILE A 305 -6.70 -16.89 4.22
C ILE A 305 -6.98 -17.85 3.07
N ARG A 306 -6.08 -18.80 2.80
CA ARG A 306 -6.22 -19.78 1.72
C ARG A 306 -7.38 -20.76 1.89
N THR A 307 -8.06 -20.78 3.05
CA THR A 307 -9.31 -21.53 3.21
C THR A 307 -10.53 -20.84 2.59
N VAL A 308 -10.43 -19.55 2.26
CA VAL A 308 -11.52 -18.74 1.69
C VAL A 308 -11.12 -18.01 0.41
N ASP A 309 -9.84 -17.69 0.23
CA ASP A 309 -9.30 -17.01 -0.96
C ASP A 309 -7.98 -17.63 -1.39
N ASN A 310 -7.97 -18.30 -2.54
CA ASN A 310 -6.80 -18.98 -3.09
C ASN A 310 -5.96 -18.09 -4.05
N ASP A 311 -6.46 -16.92 -4.43
CA ASP A 311 -5.92 -16.17 -5.56
C ASP A 311 -5.22 -14.88 -5.15
N THR A 312 -5.81 -14.12 -4.22
CA THR A 312 -5.32 -12.80 -3.83
C THR A 312 -3.92 -12.88 -3.22
N LEU A 313 -3.01 -12.00 -3.65
CA LEU A 313 -1.62 -12.01 -3.19
C LEU A 313 -1.51 -11.76 -1.68
N ILE A 314 -0.59 -12.47 -1.03
CA ILE A 314 -0.24 -12.24 0.38
C ILE A 314 0.97 -11.32 0.44
N TRP A 315 0.81 -10.17 1.06
CA TRP A 315 1.84 -9.16 1.22
C TRP A 315 2.38 -9.27 2.65
N PHE A 316 3.69 -9.47 2.80
CA PHE A 316 4.31 -9.72 4.10
C PHE A 316 5.49 -8.77 4.33
N GLU A 317 5.62 -8.30 5.57
CA GLU A 317 6.70 -7.44 6.02
C GLU A 317 7.65 -8.22 6.94
N GLY A 318 8.94 -7.87 6.89
CA GLY A 318 9.92 -8.26 7.90
C GLY A 318 9.93 -7.30 9.09
N ALA A 319 10.84 -7.49 10.03
CA ALA A 319 10.96 -6.55 11.15
C ALA A 319 11.35 -5.14 10.66
N THR A 320 10.75 -4.09 11.22
CA THR A 320 10.93 -2.69 10.76
C THR A 320 12.38 -2.21 10.74
N ILE A 321 13.23 -2.80 11.60
CA ILE A 321 14.64 -2.45 11.74
C ILE A 321 15.58 -3.24 10.82
N ASP A 322 15.05 -4.16 10.01
CA ASP A 322 15.87 -5.03 9.19
C ASP A 322 16.52 -4.32 7.99
N ILE A 323 17.78 -4.66 7.76
CA ILE A 323 18.57 -4.21 6.60
C ILE A 323 18.43 -5.19 5.43
N LEU A 324 18.45 -6.50 5.74
CA LEU A 324 18.21 -7.63 4.85
C LEU A 324 17.15 -8.51 5.48
N SER A 325 16.28 -9.10 4.67
CA SER A 325 15.25 -9.98 5.20
C SER A 325 15.89 -11.29 5.61
N GLY A 326 15.49 -11.79 6.78
CA GLY A 326 15.97 -13.05 7.30
C GLY A 326 14.99 -14.21 7.15
N PHE A 327 13.87 -14.06 6.45
CA PHE A 327 12.92 -15.17 6.21
C PHE A 327 13.59 -16.32 5.47
N ASN A 328 13.29 -17.56 5.84
CA ASN A 328 13.74 -18.73 5.08
C ASN A 328 12.96 -18.86 3.77
N ASN A 329 11.66 -18.54 3.81
CA ASN A 329 10.78 -18.58 2.66
C ASN A 329 9.63 -17.57 2.81
N VAL A 330 8.97 -17.25 1.70
CA VAL A 330 7.72 -16.48 1.71
C VAL A 330 6.60 -17.26 2.41
N PRO A 331 5.46 -16.63 2.76
CA PRO A 331 4.32 -17.33 3.32
C PRO A 331 3.88 -18.51 2.44
N LEU A 332 3.76 -19.69 3.08
CA LEU A 332 3.46 -21.00 2.47
C LEU A 332 4.46 -21.48 1.40
N GLY A 333 5.58 -20.77 1.22
CA GLY A 333 6.61 -21.11 0.25
C GLY A 333 6.25 -20.90 -1.21
N ASP A 334 5.15 -20.18 -1.49
CA ASP A 334 4.72 -19.86 -2.85
C ASP A 334 4.96 -18.38 -3.19
N GLY A 335 6.13 -18.12 -3.78
CA GLY A 335 6.54 -16.78 -4.21
C GLY A 335 5.77 -16.25 -5.41
N SER A 336 5.02 -17.10 -6.12
CA SER A 336 4.09 -16.65 -7.17
C SER A 336 2.80 -16.04 -6.59
N LYS A 337 2.54 -16.26 -5.29
CA LYS A 337 1.34 -15.83 -4.57
C LYS A 337 1.62 -14.90 -3.40
N SER A 338 2.86 -14.43 -3.29
CA SER A 338 3.32 -13.57 -2.20
C SER A 338 4.05 -12.35 -2.74
N VAL A 339 4.07 -11.27 -1.96
CA VAL A 339 4.81 -10.03 -2.25
C VAL A 339 5.52 -9.58 -0.96
N HIS A 340 6.79 -9.24 -1.06
CA HIS A 340 7.54 -8.68 0.06
C HIS A 340 7.29 -7.17 0.15
N SER A 341 6.49 -6.77 1.13
CA SER A 341 6.29 -5.37 1.49
C SER A 341 7.45 -4.88 2.34
N PHE A 342 7.92 -3.66 2.13
CA PHE A 342 8.94 -3.05 2.96
C PHE A 342 8.83 -1.53 2.96
N HIS A 343 9.39 -0.90 3.99
CA HIS A 343 9.39 0.56 4.15
C HIS A 343 10.78 1.15 3.97
N TYR A 344 10.83 2.46 3.74
CA TYR A 344 12.05 3.23 3.82
C TYR A 344 11.84 4.52 4.61
N TYR A 345 12.45 4.56 5.78
CA TYR A 345 12.67 5.77 6.56
C TYR A 345 14.13 5.79 7.04
N SER A 346 14.73 6.97 7.13
CA SER A 346 16.12 7.09 7.60
C SER A 346 16.15 8.06 8.79
N PRO A 347 16.15 7.59 10.05
CA PRO A 347 16.13 6.19 10.54
C PRO A 347 14.78 5.45 10.33
N PRO A 348 14.69 4.10 10.52
CA PRO A 348 15.71 3.19 11.05
C PRO A 348 16.74 2.69 10.04
N GLN A 349 16.52 2.89 8.74
CA GLN A 349 17.51 2.51 7.73
C GLN A 349 18.70 3.46 7.80
N LEU A 350 19.91 2.89 7.78
CA LEU A 350 21.16 3.62 7.99
C LEU A 350 21.84 4.06 6.68
N SER A 351 21.27 3.68 5.54
CA SER A 351 21.83 3.91 4.21
C SER A 351 20.83 4.65 3.32
N SER A 352 21.30 5.11 2.16
CA SER A 352 20.41 5.70 1.16
C SER A 352 19.32 4.73 0.69
N ILE A 353 18.23 5.29 0.18
CA ILE A 353 17.12 4.52 -0.40
C ILE A 353 17.59 3.58 -1.52
N SER A 354 18.54 4.01 -2.35
CA SER A 354 19.08 3.14 -3.41
C SER A 354 19.78 1.91 -2.84
N THR A 355 20.49 2.04 -1.71
CA THR A 355 21.07 0.89 -1.01
C THR A 355 19.99 -0.03 -0.44
N THR A 356 18.93 0.54 0.16
CA THR A 356 17.79 -0.25 0.65
C THR A 356 17.09 -1.00 -0.48
N LEU A 357 16.81 -0.35 -1.62
CA LEU A 357 16.19 -0.98 -2.79
C LEU A 357 17.07 -2.11 -3.36
N ASN A 358 18.39 -1.95 -3.39
CA ASN A 358 19.32 -3.01 -3.77
C ASN A 358 19.29 -4.20 -2.79
N ASN A 359 19.21 -3.95 -1.50
CA ASN A 359 19.11 -4.99 -0.48
C ASN A 359 17.78 -5.76 -0.63
N ARG A 360 16.67 -5.05 -0.79
CA ARG A 360 15.35 -5.65 -1.02
C ARG A 360 15.27 -6.43 -2.31
N ARG A 361 15.92 -5.97 -3.39
CA ARG A 361 16.05 -6.76 -4.63
C ARG A 361 16.69 -8.13 -4.37
N LYS A 362 17.82 -8.18 -3.63
CA LYS A 362 18.49 -9.44 -3.27
C LYS A 362 17.59 -10.35 -2.44
N ASP A 363 16.84 -9.78 -1.51
CA ASP A 363 15.86 -10.53 -0.70
C ASP A 363 14.78 -11.14 -1.60
N ASN A 364 14.22 -10.36 -2.53
CA ASN A 364 13.14 -10.78 -3.42
C ASN A 364 13.60 -11.85 -4.43
N GLU A 365 14.82 -11.72 -4.95
CA GLU A 365 15.46 -12.74 -5.79
C GLU A 365 15.64 -14.05 -5.03
N ARG A 366 16.19 -13.97 -3.80
CA ARG A 366 16.39 -15.13 -2.92
C ARG A 366 15.07 -15.82 -2.56
N LEU A 367 14.04 -15.04 -2.25
CA LEU A 367 12.71 -15.51 -1.86
C LEU A 367 11.81 -15.82 -3.07
N ARG A 368 12.28 -15.59 -4.30
CA ARG A 368 11.55 -15.80 -5.57
C ARG A 368 10.18 -15.13 -5.58
N THR A 369 10.15 -13.85 -5.21
CA THR A 369 8.95 -13.03 -5.08
C THR A 369 9.17 -11.66 -5.72
N ALA A 370 8.11 -10.85 -5.82
CA ALA A 370 8.21 -9.41 -6.05
C ALA A 370 8.34 -8.69 -4.71
N GLY A 371 8.75 -7.42 -4.75
CA GLY A 371 8.64 -6.55 -3.58
C GLY A 371 8.25 -5.12 -3.93
N VAL A 372 7.61 -4.46 -2.97
CA VAL A 372 6.99 -3.15 -3.12
C VAL A 372 7.30 -2.28 -1.90
N LEU A 373 7.64 -1.02 -2.16
CA LEU A 373 7.89 -0.02 -1.13
C LEU A 373 6.55 0.55 -0.62
N THR A 374 6.00 -0.03 0.45
CA THR A 374 4.64 0.28 0.94
C THR A 374 4.56 1.54 1.79
N GLU A 375 5.70 2.05 2.26
CA GLU A 375 5.79 3.36 2.90
C GLU A 375 7.15 4.03 2.69
N LEU A 376 7.08 5.35 2.53
CA LEU A 376 8.20 6.28 2.51
C LEU A 376 7.68 7.70 2.73
N THR A 377 8.58 8.61 3.07
CA THR A 377 8.28 10.03 3.32
C THR A 377 7.49 10.70 2.20
N PHE A 378 6.29 11.20 2.50
CA PHE A 378 5.50 12.09 1.65
C PHE A 378 4.81 13.16 2.51
N TRP A 379 5.58 14.12 3.02
CA TRP A 379 5.09 15.30 3.73
C TRP A 379 5.97 16.51 3.46
N MET A 380 5.43 17.70 3.70
CA MET A 380 6.20 18.94 3.58
C MET A 380 7.35 18.98 4.57
N GLY A 381 8.50 19.43 4.09
CA GLY A 381 9.71 19.58 4.89
C GLY A 381 10.59 20.69 4.38
N GLU A 382 11.75 20.84 5.02
CA GLU A 382 12.79 21.76 4.54
C GLU A 382 13.38 21.29 3.20
N ASN A 383 14.14 22.17 2.53
CA ASN A 383 14.70 21.91 1.20
C ASN A 383 15.46 20.57 1.11
N GLN A 384 16.21 20.20 2.15
CA GLN A 384 16.94 18.93 2.18
C GLN A 384 16.00 17.71 2.20
N GLN A 385 14.87 17.80 2.92
CA GLN A 385 13.87 16.73 2.96
C GLN A 385 13.15 16.60 1.62
N MET A 386 12.81 17.73 0.99
CA MET A 386 12.20 17.72 -0.34
C MET A 386 13.15 17.19 -1.43
N GLN A 387 14.44 17.48 -1.33
CA GLN A 387 15.45 16.86 -2.19
C GLN A 387 15.54 15.35 -1.96
N GLY A 388 15.51 14.90 -0.70
CA GLY A 388 15.49 13.48 -0.36
C GLY A 388 14.29 12.74 -0.95
N LEU A 389 13.12 13.39 -1.03
CA LEU A 389 11.95 12.85 -1.72
C LEU A 389 12.16 12.75 -3.24
N ALA A 390 12.72 13.78 -3.88
CA ALA A 390 13.06 13.73 -5.30
C ALA A 390 14.07 12.61 -5.63
N ASP A 391 15.07 12.42 -4.77
CA ASP A 391 16.06 11.35 -4.87
C ASP A 391 15.40 9.97 -4.70
N ALA A 392 14.43 9.87 -3.78
CA ALA A 392 13.65 8.64 -3.59
C ALA A 392 12.83 8.27 -4.82
N MET A 393 12.14 9.24 -5.43
CA MET A 393 11.35 9.01 -6.65
C MET A 393 12.22 8.58 -7.83
N SER A 394 13.40 9.19 -7.96
CA SER A 394 14.36 8.82 -8.99
C SER A 394 14.93 7.41 -8.77
N ALA A 395 15.18 7.04 -7.51
CA ALA A 395 15.66 5.72 -7.16
C ALA A 395 14.61 4.63 -7.41
N THR A 396 13.33 4.86 -7.07
CA THR A 396 12.26 3.87 -7.32
C THR A 396 12.08 3.59 -8.81
N ASP A 397 12.16 4.63 -9.66
CA ASP A 397 12.13 4.47 -11.13
C ASP A 397 13.33 3.65 -11.62
N ALA A 398 14.54 4.02 -11.19
CA ALA A 398 15.78 3.33 -11.59
C ALA A 398 15.81 1.85 -11.18
N HIS A 399 15.17 1.51 -10.05
CA HIS A 399 15.06 0.14 -9.56
C HIS A 399 13.81 -0.58 -10.08
N MET A 400 12.91 0.11 -10.79
CA MET A 400 11.59 -0.39 -11.21
C MET A 400 10.82 -1.00 -10.03
N VAL A 401 10.68 -0.22 -8.96
CA VAL A 401 9.97 -0.60 -7.73
C VAL A 401 8.75 0.29 -7.56
N SER A 402 7.60 -0.36 -7.35
CA SER A 402 6.34 0.29 -6.99
C SER A 402 6.44 0.94 -5.62
N TRP A 403 5.72 2.04 -5.40
CA TRP A 403 5.77 2.80 -4.14
C TRP A 403 4.39 3.30 -3.69
N ILE A 404 4.23 3.44 -2.37
CA ILE A 404 3.04 3.99 -1.74
C ILE A 404 3.48 5.00 -0.67
N GLY A 405 3.22 6.29 -0.91
CA GLY A 405 3.66 7.39 -0.05
C GLY A 405 2.91 7.48 1.28
N TRP A 406 3.59 7.86 2.37
CA TRP A 406 2.97 8.14 3.66
C TRP A 406 2.81 9.66 3.88
N ALA A 407 1.62 10.24 3.92
CA ALA A 407 0.29 9.67 3.68
C ALA A 407 -0.62 10.74 3.05
N TYR A 408 -1.81 10.35 2.57
CA TYR A 408 -2.68 11.19 1.75
C TYR A 408 -3.00 12.57 2.36
N GLU A 409 -3.30 12.62 3.66
CA GLU A 409 -3.60 13.87 4.36
C GLU A 409 -2.44 14.89 4.34
N ASN A 410 -1.19 14.42 4.25
CA ASN A 410 -0.01 15.29 4.25
C ASN A 410 0.09 16.12 2.97
N LEU A 411 -0.64 15.71 1.92
CA LEU A 411 -0.68 16.46 0.67
C LEU A 411 -1.40 17.81 0.82
N TYR A 412 -2.32 17.93 1.76
CA TYR A 412 -3.22 19.08 1.83
C TYR A 412 -2.93 19.97 3.03
N ASN A 413 -2.97 21.28 2.80
CA ASN A 413 -2.98 22.25 3.87
C ASN A 413 -4.32 22.16 4.62
N SER A 414 -4.28 21.87 5.92
CA SER A 414 -5.48 21.65 6.74
C SER A 414 -6.39 22.88 6.83
N THR A 415 -5.86 24.09 6.66
CA THR A 415 -6.64 25.33 6.71
C THR A 415 -7.26 25.67 5.36
N SER A 416 -6.50 25.62 4.28
CA SER A 416 -6.98 26.03 2.95
C SER A 416 -7.64 24.92 2.14
N GLY A 417 -7.38 23.66 2.50
CA GLY A 417 -7.80 22.48 1.74
C GLY A 417 -7.11 22.33 0.38
N GLN A 418 -6.10 23.15 0.09
CA GLN A 418 -5.33 23.08 -1.15
C GLN A 418 -4.14 22.13 -1.01
N PRO A 419 -3.78 21.39 -2.07
CA PRO A 419 -2.58 20.58 -2.05
C PRO A 419 -1.33 21.46 -2.03
N TYR A 420 -0.28 21.03 -1.34
CA TYR A 420 1.04 21.66 -1.42
C TYR A 420 1.65 21.39 -2.80
N PRO A 421 1.88 22.40 -3.65
CA PRO A 421 2.43 22.19 -5.00
C PRO A 421 3.78 21.47 -5.00
N GLU A 422 4.61 21.76 -4.00
CA GLU A 422 5.93 21.17 -3.80
C GLU A 422 5.88 19.66 -3.54
N LEU A 423 4.78 19.17 -2.96
CA LEU A 423 4.56 17.75 -2.71
C LEU A 423 3.75 17.10 -3.84
N ALA A 424 2.75 17.81 -4.39
CA ALA A 424 1.89 17.33 -5.47
C ALA A 424 2.67 16.92 -6.73
N LYS A 425 3.76 17.62 -7.06
CA LYS A 425 4.62 17.28 -8.20
C LYS A 425 5.25 15.89 -8.10
N HIS A 426 5.53 15.41 -6.88
CA HIS A 426 6.13 14.09 -6.65
C HIS A 426 5.09 12.97 -6.79
N TYR A 427 3.81 13.26 -6.58
CA TYR A 427 2.72 12.34 -6.91
C TYR A 427 2.42 12.33 -8.42
N SER A 428 2.42 13.51 -9.05
CA SER A 428 2.01 13.74 -10.44
C SER A 428 3.09 13.35 -11.47
N ARG A 429 3.46 12.06 -11.50
CA ARG A 429 4.54 11.53 -12.37
C ARG A 429 3.99 10.71 -13.53
N GLY A 430 4.68 10.74 -14.67
CA GLY A 430 4.44 9.78 -15.76
C GLY A 430 5.08 8.42 -15.46
N TYR A 431 4.36 7.31 -15.63
CA TYR A 431 4.89 5.96 -15.37
C TYR A 431 4.11 4.86 -16.11
N PRO A 432 4.68 3.66 -16.31
CA PRO A 432 3.98 2.56 -16.98
C PRO A 432 3.14 1.76 -15.97
N ALA A 433 1.82 2.00 -15.88
CA ALA A 433 0.97 1.24 -14.96
C ALA A 433 0.83 -0.25 -15.35
N ALA A 434 0.97 -0.56 -16.64
CA ALA A 434 1.02 -1.93 -17.15
C ALA A 434 1.95 -2.02 -18.37
N VAL A 435 2.73 -3.09 -18.49
CA VAL A 435 3.65 -3.33 -19.63
C VAL A 435 3.34 -4.68 -20.28
N ALA A 436 3.04 -4.67 -21.58
CA ALA A 436 2.80 -5.86 -22.40
C ALA A 436 4.12 -6.54 -22.82
N GLY A 437 4.82 -7.07 -21.82
CA GLY A 437 6.12 -7.73 -21.95
C GLY A 437 7.00 -7.50 -20.73
N THR A 438 8.31 -7.57 -20.93
CA THR A 438 9.32 -7.41 -19.87
C THR A 438 9.86 -5.98 -19.87
N PRO A 439 9.59 -5.15 -18.84
CA PRO A 439 10.20 -3.82 -18.74
C PRO A 439 11.70 -3.94 -18.54
N ASN A 440 12.48 -3.14 -19.27
CA ASN A 440 13.93 -3.06 -19.13
C ASN A 440 14.34 -1.85 -18.27
N SER A 441 13.64 -0.72 -18.44
CA SER A 441 13.86 0.51 -17.65
C SER A 441 12.70 1.49 -17.86
N PHE A 442 12.41 2.33 -16.87
CA PHE A 442 11.66 3.56 -17.09
C PHE A 442 12.20 4.69 -16.21
N SER A 443 11.86 5.93 -16.55
CA SER A 443 12.24 7.11 -15.77
C SER A 443 11.31 8.28 -16.05
N PHE A 444 11.08 9.11 -15.04
CA PHE A 444 10.41 10.39 -15.19
C PHE A 444 11.24 11.55 -14.64
N ASP A 445 11.46 12.56 -15.48
CA ASP A 445 12.12 13.82 -15.11
C ASP A 445 11.05 14.87 -14.74
N GLU A 446 10.97 15.20 -13.45
CA GLU A 446 9.99 16.16 -12.92
C GLU A 446 10.17 17.59 -13.45
N ASN A 447 11.39 17.97 -13.89
CA ASN A 447 11.66 19.31 -14.36
C ASN A 447 11.15 19.51 -15.80
N SER A 448 11.40 18.52 -16.66
CA SER A 448 10.97 18.57 -18.06
C SER A 448 9.60 17.93 -18.30
N GLY A 449 9.07 17.17 -17.34
CA GLY A 449 7.88 16.35 -17.50
C GLY A 449 8.07 15.17 -18.47
N THR A 450 9.31 14.84 -18.84
CA THR A 450 9.59 13.78 -19.82
C THR A 450 9.59 12.40 -19.17
N PHE A 451 8.77 11.51 -19.70
CA PHE A 451 8.73 10.09 -19.36
C PHE A 451 9.43 9.25 -20.43
N LYS A 452 10.18 8.23 -20.01
CA LYS A 452 10.83 7.26 -20.90
C LYS A 452 10.56 5.84 -20.42
N LEU A 453 10.29 4.94 -21.36
CA LEU A 453 10.10 3.51 -21.13
C LEU A 453 10.89 2.71 -22.17
N GLN A 454 11.55 1.64 -21.73
CA GLN A 454 12.08 0.59 -22.60
C GLN A 454 11.55 -0.76 -22.12
N PHE A 455 11.05 -1.57 -23.04
CA PHE A 455 10.56 -2.91 -22.73
C PHE A 455 10.75 -3.87 -23.91
N THR A 456 10.96 -5.14 -23.60
CA THR A 456 10.90 -6.23 -24.56
C THR A 456 9.44 -6.70 -24.66
N SER A 457 8.82 -6.48 -25.81
CA SER A 457 7.42 -6.86 -26.07
C SER A 457 7.21 -8.38 -26.04
N ASP A 458 6.04 -8.80 -25.56
CA ASP A 458 5.56 -10.18 -25.72
C ASP A 458 4.36 -10.20 -26.69
N PRO A 459 4.50 -10.78 -27.91
CA PRO A 459 3.44 -10.81 -28.90
C PRO A 459 2.23 -11.68 -28.50
N ASN A 460 2.34 -12.49 -27.44
CA ASN A 460 1.23 -13.28 -26.90
C ASN A 460 0.28 -12.43 -26.05
N ILE A 461 0.77 -11.34 -25.44
CA ILE A 461 -0.05 -10.41 -24.67
C ILE A 461 -0.84 -9.52 -25.63
N LYS A 462 -2.17 -9.61 -25.57
CA LYS A 462 -3.08 -8.82 -26.43
C LYS A 462 -3.49 -7.48 -25.80
N ALA A 463 -3.39 -7.38 -24.49
CA ALA A 463 -3.62 -6.15 -23.75
C ALA A 463 -2.49 -5.13 -24.04
N PRO A 464 -2.77 -3.82 -24.02
CA PRO A 464 -1.77 -2.80 -24.30
C PRO A 464 -0.84 -2.59 -23.09
N THR A 465 0.35 -2.06 -23.38
CA THR A 465 1.12 -1.30 -22.39
C THR A 465 0.35 -0.02 -22.07
N GLU A 466 0.13 0.29 -20.80
CA GLU A 466 -0.59 1.50 -20.35
C GLU A 466 0.36 2.41 -19.59
N ILE A 467 0.50 3.64 -20.08
CA ILE A 467 1.31 4.70 -19.48
C ILE A 467 0.35 5.72 -18.87
N ILE A 468 0.52 6.01 -17.58
CA ILE A 468 -0.20 7.08 -16.90
C ILE A 468 0.53 8.40 -17.15
N LEU A 469 -0.24 9.41 -17.56
CA LEU A 469 0.19 10.76 -17.90
C LEU A 469 -0.76 11.75 -17.19
N PRO A 470 -0.46 12.18 -15.96
CA PRO A 470 -1.37 13.02 -15.17
C PRO A 470 -1.71 14.34 -15.89
N PRO A 471 -2.98 14.77 -15.94
CA PRO A 471 -3.37 16.03 -16.60
C PRO A 471 -2.70 17.27 -16.00
N SER A 472 -2.36 17.26 -14.69
CA SER A 472 -1.59 18.31 -14.02
C SER A 472 -0.17 18.46 -14.58
N THR A 473 0.42 17.39 -15.07
CA THR A 473 1.77 17.35 -15.66
C THR A 473 1.74 17.59 -17.17
N PHE A 474 0.67 17.15 -17.84
CA PHE A 474 0.48 17.27 -19.29
C PHE A 474 -0.75 18.11 -19.66
N PRO A 475 -0.90 19.35 -19.15
CA PRO A 475 -2.13 20.15 -19.30
C PRO A 475 -2.42 20.52 -20.76
N ASN A 476 -1.38 20.63 -21.59
CA ASN A 476 -1.47 20.96 -23.01
C ASN A 476 -1.34 19.71 -23.91
N GLY A 477 -1.42 18.51 -23.33
CA GLY A 477 -1.13 17.25 -24.00
C GLY A 477 0.37 16.96 -24.13
N TYR A 478 0.68 15.97 -24.96
CA TYR A 478 2.03 15.40 -25.07
C TYR A 478 2.39 15.02 -26.52
N LYS A 479 3.68 14.75 -26.74
CA LYS A 479 4.23 14.13 -27.95
C LYS A 479 4.80 12.76 -27.57
N VAL A 480 4.60 11.77 -28.43
CA VAL A 480 5.09 10.40 -28.23
C VAL A 480 6.06 10.06 -29.35
N GLN A 481 7.26 9.64 -28.98
CA GLN A 481 8.26 9.08 -29.90
C GLN A 481 8.43 7.60 -29.56
N VAL A 482 8.32 6.72 -30.55
CA VAL A 482 8.49 5.27 -30.38
C VAL A 482 9.58 4.78 -31.31
N SER A 483 10.38 3.83 -30.86
CA SER A 483 11.35 3.12 -31.69
C SER A 483 11.31 1.62 -31.41
N PRO A 484 11.29 0.74 -32.42
CA PRO A 484 11.21 1.05 -33.86
C PRO A 484 9.88 1.69 -34.28
N ASP A 485 9.88 2.50 -35.33
CA ASP A 485 8.67 3.08 -35.89
C ASP A 485 7.67 2.00 -36.32
N GLY A 486 6.38 2.22 -36.04
CA GLY A 486 5.31 1.25 -36.36
C GLY A 486 5.31 -0.01 -35.48
N SER A 487 6.15 -0.09 -34.44
CA SER A 487 6.14 -1.22 -33.49
C SER A 487 4.90 -1.25 -32.59
N VAL A 488 4.26 -0.10 -32.36
CA VAL A 488 3.04 0.02 -31.56
C VAL A 488 1.99 0.91 -32.24
N LEU A 489 0.72 0.61 -31.96
CA LEU A 489 -0.42 1.48 -32.22
C LEU A 489 -0.78 2.24 -30.94
N GLN A 490 -0.89 3.57 -31.04
CA GLN A 490 -1.26 4.43 -29.91
C GLN A 490 -2.79 4.56 -29.81
N TYR A 491 -3.32 4.51 -28.60
CA TYR A 491 -4.72 4.76 -28.29
C TYR A 491 -4.85 5.53 -26.98
N VAL A 492 -5.85 6.40 -26.86
CA VAL A 492 -6.07 7.26 -25.68
C VAL A 492 -7.43 6.92 -25.09
N PRO A 493 -7.52 5.96 -24.14
CA PRO A 493 -8.80 5.55 -23.57
C PRO A 493 -9.42 6.63 -22.68
N ASN A 494 -8.62 7.50 -22.07
CA ASN A 494 -9.08 8.59 -21.21
C ASN A 494 -8.01 9.71 -21.12
N LYS A 495 -8.30 10.77 -20.35
CA LYS A 495 -7.42 11.95 -20.25
C LYS A 495 -6.05 11.71 -19.63
N ARG A 496 -5.86 10.61 -18.88
CA ARG A 496 -4.62 10.34 -18.13
C ARG A 496 -3.88 9.07 -18.57
N THR A 497 -4.36 8.37 -19.60
CA THR A 497 -3.79 7.09 -20.01
C THR A 497 -3.45 7.11 -21.49
N LEU A 498 -2.22 6.73 -21.82
CA LEU A 498 -1.77 6.39 -23.17
C LEU A 498 -1.59 4.87 -23.26
N ALA A 499 -2.32 4.23 -24.17
CA ALA A 499 -2.22 2.81 -24.46
C ALA A 499 -1.35 2.58 -25.70
N LEU A 500 -0.40 1.67 -25.60
CA LEU A 500 0.49 1.23 -26.68
C LEU A 500 0.22 -0.25 -26.96
N PHE A 501 -0.50 -0.54 -28.05
CA PHE A 501 -0.74 -1.90 -28.51
C PHE A 501 0.42 -2.35 -29.40
N THR A 502 1.06 -3.47 -29.08
CA THR A 502 2.10 -4.04 -29.95
C THR A 502 1.49 -4.40 -31.31
N SER A 503 2.11 -3.89 -32.39
CA SER A 503 1.59 -4.05 -33.75
C SER A 503 1.42 -5.53 -34.11
N SER A 504 0.31 -5.84 -34.78
CA SER A 504 0.00 -7.20 -35.26
C SER A 504 1.01 -7.74 -36.27
N SER A 505 1.83 -6.87 -36.89
CA SER A 505 2.94 -7.24 -37.77
C SER A 505 4.14 -7.83 -37.01
N ILE A 506 4.27 -7.55 -35.71
CA ILE A 506 5.34 -8.07 -34.86
C ILE A 506 4.96 -9.48 -34.40
N LYS A 507 5.70 -10.48 -34.89
CA LYS A 507 5.49 -11.91 -34.55
C LYS A 507 6.47 -12.45 -33.51
N ASN A 508 7.59 -11.75 -33.32
CA ASN A 508 8.66 -12.11 -32.39
C ASN A 508 8.81 -11.01 -31.35
N THR A 509 9.39 -11.36 -30.20
CA THR A 509 9.76 -10.38 -29.17
C THR A 509 10.73 -9.33 -29.74
N ILE A 510 10.41 -8.06 -29.57
CA ILE A 510 11.30 -6.93 -29.93
C ILE A 510 11.45 -5.96 -28.77
N ASN A 511 12.57 -5.25 -28.73
CA ASN A 511 12.77 -4.13 -27.81
C ASN A 511 12.09 -2.88 -28.36
N ILE A 512 11.26 -2.25 -27.53
CA ILE A 512 10.51 -1.04 -27.85
C ILE A 512 10.92 0.05 -26.86
N SER A 513 11.26 1.22 -27.38
CA SER A 513 11.48 2.44 -26.62
C SER A 513 10.33 3.41 -26.85
N ALA A 514 9.76 3.98 -25.80
CA ALA A 514 8.78 5.06 -25.87
C ALA A 514 9.25 6.26 -25.04
N THR A 515 9.24 7.45 -25.63
CA THR A 515 9.49 8.73 -24.95
C THR A 515 8.26 9.62 -25.08
N VAL A 516 7.75 10.10 -23.94
CA VAL A 516 6.61 11.00 -23.86
C VAL A 516 7.08 12.33 -23.27
N SER A 517 6.86 13.44 -23.97
CA SER A 517 7.23 14.78 -23.52
C SER A 517 6.03 15.73 -23.59
N PRO A 518 5.91 16.72 -22.68
CA PRO A 518 4.91 17.78 -22.78
C PRO A 518 4.99 18.55 -24.12
N ARG A 519 3.87 19.11 -24.57
CA ARG A 519 3.78 19.87 -25.84
C ARG A 519 4.33 21.28 -25.79
#